data_AF-A0A4Y9RNX8-F1
#
_entry.id   AF-A0A4Y9RNX8-F1
#
_cell.length_a   1.000
_cell.length_b   1.000
_cell.length_c   1.000
_cell.angle_alpha   90.00
_cell.angle_beta   90.00
_cell.angle_gamma   90.00
#
_symmetry.space_group_name_H-M   'P 1'
#
loop_
_entity.id
_entity.type
_entity.pdbx_description
1 polymer ?
#
loop_
_entity_poly.entity_id
_entity_poly.type
_entity_poly.pdbx_seq_one_letter_code
_entity_poly.pdbx_strand_id
1 'polypeptide(L)'
;MLHSTLPAACRPDTGAATFVAGALMPDRDITAALVARSAMERIADLHALAQAVRQLPGRADLQDDWDDALRCIDAADDDYCVAVGSSPLFRRWLHACGRALIEGADAATLSGMLAYVRNYVIGVTAGGVPLPQRHGAVETWDCLRSAAADLPNTDTAVHAMDSLPRSRIIVRNDLPGLRVSLDESRVPERDSAVRANAVEDRRHAYPAGRFPVLLEAAMALLAAWPEEYEDWRQTLRVVVPRMPPRGWRMEGFTVSSMQGAVWIHPGRFLAVLESLVHEQSHVKLRYVEEAVPLLADQQTDDRFAVGWRTDRRPIVGIYEGVYVHIHCAIAFARCLDLGVLDAGLREEASVRLRDLVAQAREGLQLLRLHARFTPAGQGFLDWARRALQELPH
;
A
#
# COMPACT_ATOMS: atom_id res chain seq x y z
N MET A 1 1.61 -14.78 -27.37
CA MET A 1 2.06 -16.07 -26.80
C MET A 1 3.39 -15.87 -26.08
N LEU A 2 3.38 -15.17 -24.94
CA LEU A 2 4.53 -15.08 -24.05
C LEU A 2 4.16 -15.85 -22.79
N HIS A 3 4.55 -17.13 -22.73
CA HIS A 3 4.54 -17.88 -21.50
C HIS A 3 5.74 -17.42 -20.68
N SER A 4 5.60 -16.31 -19.95
CA SER A 4 6.40 -16.07 -18.76
C SER A 4 6.22 -17.29 -17.86
N THR A 5 7.27 -18.09 -17.73
CA THR A 5 7.29 -19.22 -16.82
C THR A 5 7.32 -18.67 -15.40
N LEU A 6 6.15 -18.31 -14.88
CA LEU A 6 5.97 -18.16 -13.44
C LEU A 6 6.56 -19.41 -12.76
N PRO A 7 7.32 -19.25 -11.66
CA PRO A 7 7.82 -20.38 -10.89
C PRO A 7 6.68 -21.37 -10.64
N ALA A 8 6.97 -22.68 -10.66
CA ALA A 8 5.96 -23.72 -10.44
C ALA A 8 5.15 -23.51 -9.15
N ALA A 9 5.71 -22.77 -8.17
CA ALA A 9 5.07 -22.33 -6.94
C ALA A 9 3.85 -21.40 -7.10
N CYS A 10 3.66 -20.76 -8.26
CA CYS A 10 2.55 -19.85 -8.53
C CYS A 10 1.39 -20.49 -9.32
N ARG A 11 1.42 -21.80 -9.61
CA ARG A 11 0.32 -22.47 -10.33
C ARG A 11 -0.69 -23.10 -9.34
N PRO A 12 -1.92 -22.58 -9.24
CA PRO A 12 -2.85 -22.95 -8.18
C PRO A 12 -3.74 -24.13 -8.60
N ASP A 13 -3.20 -25.34 -8.78
CA ASP A 13 -4.06 -26.48 -9.16
C ASP A 13 -4.07 -27.67 -8.20
N THR A 14 -3.30 -27.65 -7.10
CA THR A 14 -3.53 -28.58 -5.96
C THR A 14 -2.91 -28.08 -4.63
N GLY A 15 -2.31 -26.89 -4.60
CA GLY A 15 -1.54 -26.35 -3.46
C GLY A 15 -1.99 -24.97 -2.98
N ALA A 16 -3.22 -24.52 -3.27
CA ALA A 16 -3.65 -23.16 -2.97
C ALA A 16 -3.56 -22.81 -1.47
N ALA A 17 -3.96 -23.72 -0.57
CA ALA A 17 -3.82 -23.51 0.87
C ALA A 17 -2.34 -23.45 1.32
N THR A 18 -1.47 -24.26 0.72
CA THR A 18 -0.01 -24.24 0.98
C THR A 18 0.62 -22.95 0.48
N PHE A 19 0.24 -22.50 -0.72
CA PHE A 19 0.65 -21.21 -1.27
C PHE A 19 0.22 -20.07 -0.34
N VAL A 20 -1.05 -20.05 0.10
CA VAL A 20 -1.55 -19.02 1.01
C VAL A 20 -0.75 -19.01 2.31
N ALA A 21 -0.53 -20.15 2.95
CA ALA A 21 0.26 -20.20 4.18
C ALA A 21 1.70 -19.67 4.00
N GLY A 22 2.32 -19.94 2.85
CA GLY A 22 3.64 -19.39 2.49
C GLY A 22 3.58 -17.87 2.23
N ALA A 23 2.63 -17.43 1.42
CA ALA A 23 2.45 -16.04 1.03
C ALA A 23 2.03 -15.11 2.18
N LEU A 24 1.45 -15.66 3.26
CA LEU A 24 1.09 -14.89 4.45
C LEU A 24 2.30 -14.60 5.36
N MET A 25 3.40 -15.35 5.24
CA MET A 25 4.67 -15.12 5.94
C MET A 25 5.71 -14.47 5.03
N PRO A 26 6.75 -13.84 5.59
CA PRO A 26 7.76 -13.17 4.77
C PRO A 26 8.52 -14.15 3.91
N ASP A 27 8.46 -13.91 2.60
CA ASP A 27 9.18 -14.67 1.59
C ASP A 27 9.39 -13.75 0.39
N ARG A 28 10.64 -13.33 0.20
CA ARG A 28 11.03 -12.36 -0.82
C ARG A 28 10.55 -12.77 -2.21
N ASP A 29 10.70 -14.04 -2.56
CA ASP A 29 10.48 -14.51 -3.93
C ASP A 29 8.98 -14.63 -4.21
N ILE A 30 8.21 -15.14 -3.24
CA ILE A 30 6.73 -15.15 -3.33
C ILE A 30 6.20 -13.72 -3.41
N THR A 31 6.67 -12.82 -2.55
CA THR A 31 6.23 -11.43 -2.51
C THR A 31 6.60 -10.71 -3.82
N ALA A 32 7.81 -10.88 -4.33
CA ALA A 32 8.22 -10.30 -5.60
C ALA A 32 7.35 -10.81 -6.77
N ALA A 33 7.03 -12.11 -6.80
CA ALA A 33 6.17 -12.68 -7.82
C ALA A 33 4.73 -12.12 -7.76
N LEU A 34 4.17 -11.96 -6.55
CA LEU A 34 2.87 -11.34 -6.33
C LEU A 34 2.83 -9.89 -6.84
N VAL A 35 3.83 -9.09 -6.45
CA VAL A 35 3.96 -7.69 -6.88
C VAL A 35 4.11 -7.60 -8.40
N ALA A 36 4.96 -8.45 -8.99
CA ALA A 36 5.21 -8.46 -10.43
C ALA A 36 3.94 -8.82 -11.21
N ARG A 37 3.24 -9.89 -10.83
CA ARG A 37 1.97 -10.27 -11.47
C ARG A 37 0.94 -9.14 -11.41
N SER A 38 0.72 -8.60 -10.22
CA SER A 38 -0.23 -7.50 -9.98
C SER A 38 0.16 -6.25 -10.78
N ALA A 39 1.46 -5.95 -10.92
CA ALA A 39 1.96 -4.86 -11.76
C ALA A 39 1.68 -5.10 -13.25
N MET A 40 1.91 -6.31 -13.76
CA MET A 40 1.65 -6.66 -15.16
C MET A 40 0.17 -6.64 -15.51
N GLU A 41 -0.73 -7.02 -14.59
CA GLU A 41 -2.17 -6.85 -14.76
C GLU A 41 -2.54 -5.37 -14.96
N ARG A 42 -1.91 -4.45 -14.21
CA ARG A 42 -2.11 -3.01 -14.41
C ARG A 42 -1.52 -2.47 -15.71
N ILE A 43 -0.44 -3.08 -16.22
CA ILE A 43 0.04 -2.76 -17.57
C ILE A 43 -0.99 -3.19 -18.62
N ALA A 44 -1.62 -4.35 -18.46
CA ALA A 44 -2.72 -4.76 -19.35
C ALA A 44 -3.93 -3.81 -19.26
N ASP A 45 -4.28 -3.33 -18.06
CA ASP A 45 -5.32 -2.31 -17.87
C ASP A 45 -4.98 -0.98 -18.58
N LEU A 46 -3.70 -0.58 -18.61
CA LEU A 46 -3.24 0.59 -19.37
C LEU A 46 -3.50 0.41 -20.88
N HIS A 47 -3.23 -0.78 -21.44
CA HIS A 47 -3.56 -1.08 -22.84
C HIS A 47 -5.07 -1.03 -23.10
N ALA A 48 -5.88 -1.58 -22.20
CA ALA A 48 -7.33 -1.51 -22.30
C ALA A 48 -7.84 -0.07 -22.25
N LEU A 49 -7.28 0.74 -21.36
CA LEU A 49 -7.58 2.17 -21.27
C LEU A 49 -7.20 2.91 -22.55
N ALA A 50 -6.02 2.65 -23.12
CA ALA A 50 -5.59 3.24 -24.38
C ALA A 50 -6.55 2.93 -25.54
N GLN A 51 -7.07 1.70 -25.60
CA GLN A 51 -8.09 1.32 -26.59
C GLN A 51 -9.38 2.13 -26.41
N ALA A 52 -9.83 2.32 -25.17
CA ALA A 52 -10.98 3.16 -24.87
C ALA A 52 -10.74 4.62 -25.28
N VAL A 53 -9.55 5.17 -25.02
CA VAL A 53 -9.17 6.54 -25.42
C VAL A 53 -9.24 6.75 -26.93
N ARG A 54 -8.77 5.77 -27.72
CA ARG A 54 -8.86 5.83 -29.20
C ARG A 54 -10.30 5.90 -29.72
N GLN A 55 -11.26 5.40 -28.95
CA GLN A 55 -12.68 5.40 -29.31
C GLN A 55 -13.40 6.68 -28.85
N LEU A 56 -12.76 7.57 -28.09
CA LEU A 56 -13.38 8.81 -27.63
C LEU A 56 -13.53 9.82 -28.79
N PRO A 57 -14.75 10.30 -29.09
CA PRO A 57 -14.97 11.26 -30.16
C PRO A 57 -14.26 12.60 -29.92
N GLY A 58 -13.59 13.13 -30.95
CA GLY A 58 -12.98 14.46 -30.92
C GLY A 58 -11.69 14.56 -30.10
N ARG A 59 -10.97 13.44 -29.92
CA ARG A 59 -9.81 13.35 -29.01
C ARG A 59 -8.53 12.84 -29.65
N ALA A 60 -8.33 13.21 -30.90
CA ALA A 60 -7.09 12.92 -31.64
C ALA A 60 -5.86 13.56 -30.97
N ASP A 61 -6.05 14.67 -30.24
CA ASP A 61 -5.00 15.38 -29.51
C ASP A 61 -4.32 14.54 -28.41
N LEU A 62 -5.02 13.55 -27.86
CA LEU A 62 -4.47 12.64 -26.85
C LEU A 62 -3.82 11.40 -27.46
N GLN A 63 -4.10 11.07 -28.73
CA GLN A 63 -3.70 9.78 -29.30
C GLN A 63 -2.18 9.63 -29.40
N ASP A 64 -1.48 10.69 -29.79
CA ASP A 64 -0.02 10.68 -29.93
C ASP A 64 0.68 10.38 -28.59
N ASP A 65 0.25 11.03 -27.51
CA ASP A 65 0.81 10.84 -26.16
C ASP A 65 0.59 9.41 -25.65
N TRP A 66 -0.58 8.83 -25.94
CA TRP A 66 -0.93 7.47 -25.57
C TRP A 66 -0.18 6.44 -26.41
N ASP A 67 -0.04 6.66 -27.71
CA ASP A 67 0.71 5.79 -28.59
C ASP A 67 2.21 5.81 -28.26
N ASP A 68 2.76 6.97 -27.90
CA ASP A 68 4.12 7.10 -27.35
C ASP A 68 4.28 6.31 -26.05
N ALA A 69 3.35 6.45 -25.12
CA ALA A 69 3.38 5.76 -23.84
C ALA A 69 3.33 4.24 -24.02
N LEU A 70 2.45 3.74 -24.89
CA LEU A 70 2.39 2.31 -25.18
C LEU A 70 3.65 1.81 -25.88
N ARG A 71 4.20 2.55 -26.86
CA ARG A 71 5.50 2.20 -27.47
C ARG A 71 6.61 2.09 -26.42
N CYS A 72 6.62 3.00 -25.44
CA CYS A 72 7.58 2.96 -24.34
C CYS A 72 7.43 1.69 -23.49
N ILE A 73 6.19 1.33 -23.14
CA ILE A 73 5.89 0.12 -22.34
C ILE A 73 6.19 -1.16 -23.13
N ASP A 74 5.76 -1.24 -24.39
CA ASP A 74 5.95 -2.41 -25.25
C ASP A 74 7.44 -2.67 -25.56
N ALA A 75 8.26 -1.63 -25.55
CA ALA A 75 9.71 -1.73 -25.75
C ALA A 75 10.50 -1.92 -24.45
N ALA A 76 9.86 -1.76 -23.29
CA ALA A 76 10.52 -1.88 -22.00
C ALA A 76 10.69 -3.34 -21.57
N ASP A 77 11.64 -3.58 -20.66
CA ASP A 77 11.79 -4.88 -20.02
C ASP A 77 10.75 -5.08 -18.90
N ASP A 78 10.63 -6.34 -18.43
CA ASP A 78 9.71 -6.70 -17.36
C ASP A 78 10.01 -5.92 -16.07
N ASP A 79 11.28 -5.64 -15.75
CA ASP A 79 11.67 -4.91 -14.55
C ASP A 79 11.14 -3.46 -14.56
N TYR A 80 11.23 -2.78 -15.69
CA TYR A 80 10.65 -1.45 -15.87
C TYR A 80 9.12 -1.49 -15.79
N CYS A 81 8.48 -2.45 -16.46
CA CYS A 81 7.03 -2.64 -16.41
C CYS A 81 6.54 -2.89 -14.97
N VAL A 82 7.26 -3.71 -14.21
CA VAL A 82 6.98 -3.96 -12.79
C VAL A 82 7.20 -2.69 -11.96
N ALA A 83 8.24 -1.91 -12.23
CA ALA A 83 8.49 -0.66 -11.52
C ALA A 83 7.36 0.37 -11.73
N VAL A 84 6.91 0.57 -12.98
CA VAL A 84 5.78 1.44 -13.33
C VAL A 84 4.49 0.89 -12.73
N GLY A 85 4.16 -0.38 -13.01
CA GLY A 85 2.93 -1.01 -12.57
C GLY A 85 2.82 -1.14 -11.05
N SER A 86 3.92 -1.24 -10.31
CA SER A 86 3.91 -1.25 -8.83
C SER A 86 3.91 0.14 -8.20
N SER A 87 3.91 1.22 -8.98
CA SER A 87 3.85 2.58 -8.43
C SER A 87 2.46 2.88 -7.84
N PRO A 88 2.38 3.39 -6.60
CA PRO A 88 1.11 3.81 -5.99
C PRO A 88 0.46 4.95 -6.78
N LEU A 89 1.25 5.84 -7.38
CA LEU A 89 0.75 6.97 -8.15
C LEU A 89 0.22 6.55 -9.52
N PHE A 90 0.92 5.63 -10.21
CA PHE A 90 0.42 5.04 -11.46
C PHE A 90 -0.90 4.30 -11.21
N ARG A 91 -0.96 3.43 -10.20
CA ARG A 91 -2.17 2.69 -9.84
C ARG A 91 -3.33 3.63 -9.51
N ARG A 92 -3.09 4.68 -8.71
CA ARG A 92 -4.11 5.68 -8.37
C ARG A 92 -4.69 6.32 -9.64
N TRP A 93 -3.81 6.80 -10.51
CA TRP A 93 -4.21 7.48 -11.74
C TRP A 93 -4.99 6.55 -12.67
N LEU A 94 -4.49 5.33 -12.89
CA LEU A 94 -5.13 4.34 -13.74
C LEU A 94 -6.53 3.97 -13.22
N HIS A 95 -6.64 3.69 -11.92
CA HIS A 95 -7.92 3.39 -11.29
C HIS A 95 -8.90 4.58 -11.37
N ALA A 96 -8.43 5.81 -11.15
CA ALA A 96 -9.26 6.99 -11.28
C ALA A 96 -9.79 7.17 -12.72
N CYS A 97 -8.94 6.95 -13.74
CA CYS A 97 -9.35 7.02 -15.14
C CYS A 97 -10.40 5.95 -15.47
N GLY A 98 -10.18 4.70 -15.07
CA GLY A 98 -11.14 3.61 -15.26
C GLY A 98 -12.49 3.89 -14.61
N ARG A 99 -12.49 4.37 -13.35
CA ARG A 99 -13.71 4.76 -12.64
C ARG A 99 -14.46 5.89 -13.35
N ALA A 100 -13.76 6.94 -13.75
CA ALA A 100 -14.36 8.07 -14.44
C ALA A 100 -15.04 7.63 -15.76
N LEU A 101 -14.43 6.70 -16.50
CA LEU A 101 -15.04 6.12 -17.71
C LEU A 101 -16.29 5.30 -17.39
N ILE A 102 -16.23 4.43 -16.38
CA ILE A 102 -17.37 3.59 -15.96
C ILE A 102 -18.54 4.45 -15.48
N GLU A 103 -18.26 5.53 -14.76
CA GLU A 103 -19.26 6.47 -14.22
C GLU A 103 -19.79 7.45 -15.27
N GLY A 104 -19.24 7.46 -16.49
CA GLY A 104 -19.67 8.36 -17.56
C GLY A 104 -19.31 9.81 -17.31
N ALA A 105 -18.11 10.08 -16.74
CA ALA A 105 -17.60 11.43 -16.55
C ALA A 105 -17.59 12.23 -17.86
N ASP A 106 -17.78 13.54 -17.76
CA ASP A 106 -17.80 14.41 -18.94
C ASP A 106 -16.44 14.44 -19.67
N ALA A 107 -16.49 14.86 -20.93
CA ALA A 107 -15.32 14.87 -21.80
C ALA A 107 -14.17 15.73 -21.23
N ALA A 108 -14.46 16.87 -20.59
CA ALA A 108 -13.44 17.77 -20.07
C ALA A 108 -12.73 17.17 -18.85
N THR A 109 -13.50 16.56 -17.94
CA THR A 109 -12.97 15.81 -16.79
C THR A 109 -12.06 14.68 -17.25
N LEU A 110 -12.51 13.87 -18.23
CA LEU A 110 -11.70 12.80 -18.81
C LEU A 110 -10.44 13.35 -19.51
N SER A 111 -10.51 14.49 -20.22
CA SER A 111 -9.33 15.12 -20.84
C SER A 111 -8.26 15.43 -19.82
N GLY A 112 -8.67 16.10 -18.75
CA GLY A 112 -7.75 16.51 -17.69
C GLY A 112 -7.05 15.33 -17.07
N MET A 113 -7.71 14.18 -16.92
CA MET A 113 -7.10 12.98 -16.33
C MET A 113 -6.19 12.24 -17.30
N LEU A 114 -6.63 12.05 -18.55
CA LEU A 114 -5.92 11.24 -19.55
C LEU A 114 -4.68 11.92 -20.12
N ALA A 115 -4.59 13.26 -20.04
CA ALA A 115 -3.41 14.02 -20.46
C ALA A 115 -2.14 13.70 -19.65
N TYR A 116 -2.26 13.06 -18.47
CA TYR A 116 -1.13 12.73 -17.61
C TYR A 116 -0.46 11.39 -17.95
N VAL A 117 -0.81 10.70 -19.04
CA VAL A 117 -0.21 9.40 -19.37
C VAL A 117 1.33 9.46 -19.44
N ARG A 118 1.88 10.55 -19.98
CA ARG A 118 3.34 10.76 -20.04
C ARG A 118 3.98 10.84 -18.66
N ASN A 119 3.35 11.52 -17.70
CA ASN A 119 3.83 11.59 -16.32
C ASN A 119 3.97 10.19 -15.69
N TYR A 120 3.00 9.32 -15.96
CA TYR A 120 2.89 8.03 -15.28
C TYR A 120 3.48 6.85 -16.04
N VAL A 121 3.86 7.01 -17.30
CA VAL A 121 4.49 5.94 -18.09
C VAL A 121 5.91 6.28 -18.50
N ILE A 122 6.14 7.53 -18.90
CA ILE A 122 7.41 7.97 -19.47
C ILE A 122 8.27 8.69 -18.41
N GLY A 123 7.61 9.38 -17.47
CA GLY A 123 8.27 10.15 -16.42
C GLY A 123 9.07 11.33 -16.96
N VAL A 124 9.93 11.93 -16.12
CA VAL A 124 10.71 13.15 -16.46
C VAL A 124 11.79 12.89 -17.53
N THR A 125 12.01 11.64 -17.92
CA THR A 125 13.20 11.23 -18.68
C THR A 125 13.10 11.32 -20.21
N ALA A 126 11.95 11.68 -20.79
CA ALA A 126 11.83 11.72 -22.26
C ALA A 126 11.83 13.15 -22.84
N GLY A 127 12.94 13.49 -23.52
CA GLY A 127 12.88 14.29 -24.73
C GLY A 127 12.68 15.80 -24.59
N GLY A 128 12.80 16.38 -23.40
CA GLY A 128 12.66 17.84 -23.21
C GLY A 128 11.23 18.35 -23.40
N VAL A 129 10.25 17.45 -23.47
CA VAL A 129 8.83 17.83 -23.50
C VAL A 129 8.37 18.17 -22.08
N PRO A 130 7.76 19.35 -21.86
CA PRO A 130 7.25 19.70 -20.55
C PRO A 130 6.14 18.73 -20.13
N LEU A 131 6.29 18.14 -18.94
CA LEU A 131 5.26 17.30 -18.34
C LEU A 131 4.14 18.16 -17.72
N PRO A 132 2.87 17.76 -17.85
CA PRO A 132 1.76 18.33 -17.11
C PRO A 132 2.05 18.47 -15.61
N GLN A 133 1.71 19.64 -15.06
CA GLN A 133 1.83 19.91 -13.63
C GLN A 133 0.47 19.79 -12.94
N ARG A 134 0.48 19.23 -11.74
CA ARG A 134 -0.66 19.21 -10.82
C ARG A 134 -0.30 20.01 -9.58
N HIS A 135 -1.06 21.06 -9.28
CA HIS A 135 -0.80 21.97 -8.16
C HIS A 135 0.64 22.52 -8.12
N GLY A 136 1.20 22.85 -9.29
CA GLY A 136 2.57 23.37 -9.42
C GLY A 136 3.68 22.32 -9.28
N ALA A 137 3.35 21.02 -9.21
CA ALA A 137 4.31 19.94 -9.13
C ALA A 137 4.19 19.00 -10.34
N VAL A 138 5.33 18.53 -10.85
CA VAL A 138 5.36 17.42 -11.80
C VAL A 138 5.38 16.12 -11.01
N GLU A 139 4.22 15.47 -10.94
CA GLU A 139 4.11 14.13 -10.37
C GLU A 139 4.45 13.11 -11.44
N THR A 140 5.30 12.13 -11.12
CA THR A 140 5.54 10.98 -12.00
C THR A 140 5.28 9.67 -11.28
N TRP A 141 5.19 8.57 -12.02
CA TRP A 141 5.07 7.24 -11.42
C TRP A 141 6.25 6.95 -10.48
N ASP A 142 7.44 7.43 -10.83
CA ASP A 142 8.62 7.27 -10.00
C ASP A 142 8.53 8.27 -8.84
N CYS A 143 8.10 7.75 -7.68
CA CYS A 143 8.05 8.50 -6.44
C CYS A 143 9.42 9.09 -6.05
N LEU A 144 10.53 8.67 -6.66
CA LEU A 144 11.87 9.27 -6.48
C LEU A 144 12.09 10.52 -7.33
N ARG A 145 11.68 10.51 -8.61
CA ARG A 145 12.15 11.47 -9.63
C ARG A 145 11.22 12.66 -9.89
N SER A 146 10.11 12.76 -9.17
CA SER A 146 9.21 13.91 -9.28
C SER A 146 9.93 15.22 -8.95
N ALA A 147 9.92 16.16 -9.90
CA ALA A 147 10.61 17.45 -9.80
C ALA A 147 9.64 18.57 -9.41
N ALA A 148 10.08 19.46 -8.50
CA ALA A 148 9.47 20.77 -8.38
C ALA A 148 9.88 21.57 -9.62
N ALA A 149 8.92 21.94 -10.47
CA ALA A 149 9.17 22.94 -11.49
C ALA A 149 9.31 24.27 -10.77
N ASP A 150 10.43 24.96 -10.96
CA ASP A 150 10.78 26.30 -10.44
C ASP A 150 9.59 27.04 -9.79
N LEU A 151 9.29 26.69 -8.54
CA LEU A 151 8.37 27.47 -7.73
C LEU A 151 9.12 28.76 -7.42
N PRO A 152 8.54 29.94 -7.69
CA PRO A 152 9.20 31.21 -7.44
C PRO A 152 9.48 31.31 -5.94
N ASN A 153 10.73 31.06 -5.57
CA ASN A 153 11.39 31.52 -4.35
C ASN A 153 10.53 31.46 -3.08
N THR A 154 9.91 30.31 -2.81
CA THR A 154 9.57 29.95 -1.44
C THR A 154 10.74 29.17 -0.89
N ASP A 155 11.24 29.54 0.28
CA ASP A 155 12.29 28.87 1.10
C ASP A 155 12.03 27.37 1.42
N THR A 156 11.20 26.68 0.65
CA THR A 156 11.09 25.23 0.60
C THR A 156 12.33 24.67 -0.07
N ALA A 157 13.43 24.62 0.68
CA ALA A 157 14.52 23.69 0.43
C ALA A 157 13.91 22.36 0.00
N VAL A 158 14.37 21.81 -1.12
CA VAL A 158 14.11 20.42 -1.51
C VAL A 158 14.44 19.58 -0.28
N HIS A 159 13.41 19.18 0.46
CA HIS A 159 13.59 18.51 1.74
C HIS A 159 14.39 17.24 1.44
N ALA A 160 15.53 17.08 2.10
CA ALA A 160 16.38 15.92 1.91
C ALA A 160 15.51 14.67 2.05
N MET A 161 15.29 13.99 0.92
CA MET A 161 14.48 12.79 0.85
C MET A 161 15.25 11.69 1.57
N ASP A 162 14.75 11.31 2.74
CA ASP A 162 15.31 10.18 3.47
C ASP A 162 14.76 8.89 2.84
N SER A 163 15.63 7.94 2.51
CA SER A 163 15.22 6.58 2.20
C SER A 163 15.24 5.74 3.47
N LEU A 164 14.31 4.79 3.58
CA LEU A 164 14.40 3.80 4.64
C LEU A 164 15.67 2.96 4.46
N PRO A 165 16.27 2.47 5.55
CA PRO A 165 17.58 1.82 5.54
C PRO A 165 17.74 0.70 4.50
N ARG A 166 18.78 0.80 3.69
CA ARG A 166 19.13 -0.23 2.68
C ARG A 166 17.96 -0.56 1.74
N SER A 167 17.11 0.42 1.43
CA SER A 167 15.92 0.22 0.59
C SER A 167 15.78 1.34 -0.45
N ARG A 168 14.85 1.14 -1.40
CA ARG A 168 14.35 2.19 -2.30
C ARG A 168 13.06 2.84 -1.79
N ILE A 169 12.64 2.52 -0.57
CA ILE A 169 11.42 3.08 0.03
C ILE A 169 11.75 4.48 0.51
N ILE A 170 10.99 5.47 0.05
CA ILE A 170 11.24 6.87 0.37
C ILE A 170 10.31 7.32 1.49
N VAL A 171 10.79 8.18 2.37
CA VAL A 171 9.94 8.95 3.28
C VAL A 171 9.68 10.33 2.67
N ARG A 172 8.46 10.57 2.17
CA ARG A 172 8.08 11.88 1.61
C ARG A 172 6.58 12.14 1.67
N ASN A 173 6.20 13.41 1.74
CA ASN A 173 4.80 13.85 1.77
C ASN A 173 4.54 15.15 0.99
N ASP A 174 5.42 15.50 0.07
CA ASP A 174 5.41 16.74 -0.71
C ASP A 174 4.66 16.61 -2.04
N LEU A 175 4.40 15.39 -2.52
CA LEU A 175 3.64 15.16 -3.75
C LEU A 175 2.12 15.27 -3.50
N PRO A 176 1.38 16.15 -4.20
CA PRO A 176 -0.08 16.25 -4.07
C PRO A 176 -0.80 14.89 -4.28
N GLY A 177 -0.26 14.05 -5.15
CA GLY A 177 -0.67 12.69 -5.45
C GLY A 177 -0.64 11.73 -4.25
N LEU A 178 0.12 12.06 -3.21
CA LEU A 178 0.20 11.31 -1.96
C LEU A 178 -0.56 12.00 -0.81
N ARG A 179 -1.05 13.22 -1.00
CA ARG A 179 -1.75 13.98 0.04
C ARG A 179 -3.25 13.70 0.01
N VAL A 180 -3.66 12.56 0.56
CA VAL A 180 -5.08 12.23 0.67
C VAL A 180 -5.78 13.06 1.76
N SER A 181 -7.04 13.42 1.51
CA SER A 181 -7.89 14.09 2.49
C SER A 181 -8.62 13.10 3.39
N LEU A 182 -8.95 13.54 4.61
CA LEU A 182 -9.77 12.80 5.56
C LEU A 182 -11.09 13.54 5.80
N ASP A 183 -12.18 12.79 5.84
CA ASP A 183 -13.51 13.26 6.20
C ASP A 183 -13.63 13.41 7.72
N GLU A 184 -13.30 14.58 8.23
CA GLU A 184 -13.32 14.89 9.67
C GLU A 184 -14.73 14.82 10.30
N SER A 185 -15.78 14.74 9.49
CA SER A 185 -17.16 14.51 9.97
C SER A 185 -17.44 13.05 10.35
N ARG A 186 -16.52 12.13 10.02
CA ARG A 186 -16.64 10.71 10.33
C ARG A 186 -15.81 10.35 11.57
N VAL A 187 -16.10 9.17 12.10
CA VAL A 187 -15.33 8.59 13.20
C VAL A 187 -13.99 8.08 12.63
N PRO A 188 -12.83 8.41 13.24
CA PRO A 188 -11.49 8.06 12.73
C PRO A 188 -11.35 6.59 12.38
N GLU A 189 -11.98 5.75 13.17
CA GLU A 189 -11.92 4.31 13.04
C GLU A 189 -12.61 3.84 11.74
N ARG A 190 -13.56 4.56 11.14
CA ARG A 190 -14.32 4.04 9.99
C ARG A 190 -13.51 4.05 8.68
N ASP A 191 -13.57 2.92 7.95
CA ASP A 191 -12.90 2.67 6.65
C ASP A 191 -13.24 3.69 5.53
N SER A 192 -14.21 4.56 5.76
CA SER A 192 -14.69 5.56 4.79
C SER A 192 -14.30 7.00 5.16
N ALA A 193 -13.43 7.18 6.15
CA ALA A 193 -12.86 8.48 6.47
C ALA A 193 -11.86 8.95 5.40
N VAL A 194 -11.20 8.05 4.67
CA VAL A 194 -10.20 8.43 3.66
C VAL A 194 -10.85 8.80 2.34
N ARG A 195 -10.62 10.03 1.87
CA ARG A 195 -11.05 10.53 0.56
C ARG A 195 -9.88 10.42 -0.42
N ALA A 196 -9.63 9.21 -0.93
CA ALA A 196 -8.48 8.90 -1.80
C ALA A 196 -8.38 9.78 -3.08
N ASN A 197 -9.50 10.30 -3.57
CA ASN A 197 -9.54 11.15 -4.76
C ASN A 197 -9.39 12.65 -4.43
N ALA A 198 -9.48 13.03 -3.16
CA ALA A 198 -9.35 14.42 -2.73
C ALA A 198 -7.92 14.69 -2.24
N VAL A 199 -7.36 15.81 -2.70
CA VAL A 199 -6.05 16.31 -2.27
C VAL A 199 -6.20 17.16 -1.01
N GLU A 200 -5.28 17.00 -0.08
CA GLU A 200 -5.23 17.72 1.19
C GLU A 200 -4.05 18.68 1.23
N ASP A 201 -4.34 19.98 1.16
CA ASP A 201 -3.33 21.03 1.07
C ASP A 201 -2.90 21.59 2.43
N ARG A 202 -3.57 21.19 3.53
CA ARG A 202 -3.26 21.71 4.86
C ARG A 202 -1.87 21.25 5.32
N ARG A 203 -0.95 22.21 5.46
CA ARG A 203 0.44 21.98 5.89
C ARG A 203 0.57 21.24 7.23
N HIS A 204 -0.35 21.44 8.16
CA HIS A 204 -0.30 20.73 9.45
C HIS A 204 -0.61 19.24 9.32
N ALA A 205 -1.36 18.84 8.28
CA ALA A 205 -1.71 17.45 8.04
C ALA A 205 -0.56 16.67 7.37
N TYR A 206 0.33 17.38 6.67
CA TYR A 206 1.55 16.86 6.03
C TYR A 206 2.74 17.76 6.40
N PRO A 207 3.28 17.60 7.62
CA PRO A 207 4.35 18.46 8.11
C PRO A 207 5.59 18.33 7.22
N ALA A 208 6.28 19.44 7.01
CA ALA A 208 7.59 19.45 6.37
C ALA A 208 8.67 18.99 7.35
N GLY A 209 9.77 18.44 6.84
CA GLY A 209 10.95 18.09 7.63
C GLY A 209 11.37 16.64 7.48
N ARG A 210 12.33 16.25 8.34
CA ARG A 210 12.81 14.87 8.45
C ARG A 210 12.07 14.16 9.58
N PHE A 211 12.00 12.84 9.48
CA PHE A 211 11.27 12.01 10.43
C PHE A 211 12.16 10.88 10.95
N PRO A 212 13.17 11.18 11.80
CA PRO A 212 14.14 10.19 12.28
C PRO A 212 13.49 8.95 12.89
N VAL A 213 12.37 9.12 13.60
CA VAL A 213 11.64 8.02 14.23
C VAL A 213 11.17 6.95 13.22
N LEU A 214 10.85 7.32 11.98
CA LEU A 214 10.51 6.35 10.92
C LEU A 214 11.73 5.53 10.51
N LEU A 215 12.90 6.16 10.41
CA LEU A 215 14.15 5.50 10.06
C LEU A 215 14.63 4.60 11.21
N GLU A 216 14.53 5.07 12.45
CA GLU A 216 14.87 4.32 13.66
C GLU A 216 14.00 3.08 13.81
N ALA A 217 12.68 3.21 13.65
CA ALA A 217 11.76 2.08 13.69
C ALA A 217 12.04 1.07 12.56
N ALA A 218 12.30 1.56 11.34
CA ALA A 218 12.69 0.71 10.21
C ALA A 218 14.03 -0.01 10.44
N MET A 219 15.01 0.66 11.06
CA MET A 219 16.28 0.03 11.46
C MET A 219 16.06 -1.06 12.50
N ALA A 220 15.21 -0.83 13.49
CA ALA A 220 14.90 -1.81 14.53
C ALA A 220 14.22 -3.05 13.93
N LEU A 221 13.27 -2.87 13.00
CA LEU A 221 12.68 -4.00 12.30
C LEU A 221 13.69 -4.72 11.41
N LEU A 222 14.52 -4.00 10.65
CA LEU A 222 15.58 -4.63 9.85
C LEU A 222 16.53 -5.48 10.71
N ALA A 223 16.81 -5.04 11.94
CA ALA A 223 17.62 -5.80 12.88
C ALA A 223 16.87 -7.02 13.47
N ALA A 224 15.58 -6.87 13.77
CA ALA A 224 14.80 -7.91 14.45
C ALA A 224 14.18 -8.96 13.51
N TRP A 225 13.79 -8.53 12.31
CA TRP A 225 13.05 -9.33 11.33
C TRP A 225 13.44 -8.93 9.89
N PRO A 226 14.67 -9.25 9.46
CA PRO A 226 15.16 -8.85 8.14
C PRO A 226 14.34 -9.45 6.99
N GLU A 227 13.69 -10.61 7.18
CA GLU A 227 12.83 -11.23 6.18
C GLU A 227 11.57 -10.41 5.91
N GLU A 228 10.91 -9.92 6.96
CA GLU A 228 9.76 -9.00 6.85
C GLU A 228 10.18 -7.68 6.19
N TYR A 229 11.36 -7.16 6.56
CA TYR A 229 11.89 -5.96 5.94
C TYR A 229 12.20 -6.16 4.44
N GLU A 230 12.58 -7.35 4.02
CA GLU A 230 12.78 -7.65 2.61
C GLU A 230 11.45 -7.62 1.83
N ASP A 231 10.37 -8.12 2.43
CA ASP A 231 9.02 -7.98 1.88
C ASP A 231 8.59 -6.52 1.74
N TRP A 232 8.99 -5.65 2.68
CA TRP A 232 8.75 -4.22 2.56
C TRP A 232 9.43 -3.66 1.32
N ARG A 233 10.65 -4.10 1.00
CA ARG A 233 11.38 -3.64 -0.20
C ARG A 233 10.67 -4.07 -1.48
N GLN A 234 9.98 -5.20 -1.47
CA GLN A 234 9.21 -5.66 -2.61
C GLN A 234 7.89 -4.91 -2.76
N THR A 235 7.17 -4.70 -1.66
CA THR A 235 5.79 -4.18 -1.66
C THR A 235 5.67 -2.66 -1.55
N LEU A 236 6.58 -1.98 -0.84
CA LEU A 236 6.51 -0.55 -0.58
C LEU A 236 7.40 0.26 -1.54
N ARG A 237 6.95 1.48 -1.81
CA ARG A 237 7.67 2.52 -2.56
C ARG A 237 7.80 3.79 -1.74
N VAL A 238 6.78 4.11 -0.93
CA VAL A 238 6.76 5.35 -0.15
C VAL A 238 6.09 5.18 1.21
N VAL A 239 6.70 5.78 2.21
CA VAL A 239 6.08 6.09 3.50
C VAL A 239 5.75 7.59 3.50
N VAL A 240 4.52 7.92 3.83
CA VAL A 240 3.99 9.29 3.80
C VAL A 240 3.74 9.77 5.24
N PRO A 241 4.64 10.58 5.81
CA PRO A 241 4.44 11.17 7.12
C PRO A 241 3.18 12.04 7.13
N ARG A 242 2.25 11.74 8.03
CA ARG A 242 0.94 12.40 8.12
C ARG A 242 0.52 12.61 9.57
N MET A 243 -0.03 13.78 9.87
CA MET A 243 -0.66 14.04 11.17
C MET A 243 -2.16 13.68 11.13
N PRO A 244 -2.70 13.07 12.18
CA PRO A 244 -4.14 12.86 12.30
C PRO A 244 -4.86 14.21 12.47
N PRO A 245 -6.15 14.30 12.11
CA PRO A 245 -6.99 15.43 12.49
C PRO A 245 -7.00 15.64 14.00
N ARG A 246 -7.29 16.87 14.44
CA ARG A 246 -7.29 17.19 15.87
C ARG A 246 -8.31 16.32 16.62
N GLY A 247 -7.85 15.65 17.67
CA GLY A 247 -8.69 14.80 18.53
C GLY A 247 -8.87 13.38 18.01
N TRP A 248 -8.35 13.06 16.82
CA TRP A 248 -8.35 11.70 16.29
C TRP A 248 -7.18 10.90 16.86
N ARG A 249 -7.42 9.60 17.06
CA ARG A 249 -6.36 8.61 17.31
C ARG A 249 -6.23 7.76 16.05
N MET A 250 -5.19 8.03 15.27
CA MET A 250 -4.92 7.34 14.01
C MET A 250 -3.41 7.34 13.81
N GLU A 251 -2.81 6.15 13.89
CA GLU A 251 -1.37 5.96 13.81
C GLU A 251 -0.90 5.68 12.38
N GLY A 252 -1.78 5.14 11.53
CA GLY A 252 -1.52 4.95 10.12
C GLY A 252 -2.78 4.58 9.34
N PHE A 253 -2.64 4.51 8.01
CA PHE A 253 -3.61 3.86 7.13
C PHE A 253 -2.97 3.56 5.76
N THR A 254 -3.69 2.75 4.99
CA THR A 254 -3.41 2.45 3.58
C THR A 254 -4.62 2.72 2.71
N VAL A 255 -4.39 2.91 1.41
CA VAL A 255 -5.45 3.13 0.42
C VAL A 255 -5.32 2.08 -0.67
N SER A 256 -6.40 1.35 -0.96
CA SER A 256 -6.40 0.25 -1.93
C SER A 256 -6.03 0.69 -3.36
N SER A 257 -6.36 1.92 -3.74
CA SER A 257 -5.95 2.51 -5.03
C SER A 257 -4.49 2.99 -5.06
N MET A 258 -3.77 2.91 -3.94
CA MET A 258 -2.38 3.36 -3.79
C MET A 258 -1.51 2.31 -3.09
N GLN A 259 -1.68 1.03 -3.46
CA GLN A 259 -0.77 -0.02 -2.99
C GLN A 259 0.69 0.36 -3.25
N GLY A 260 1.55 0.12 -2.27
CA GLY A 260 2.94 0.58 -2.24
C GLY A 260 3.15 1.92 -1.53
N ALA A 261 2.08 2.59 -1.09
CA ALA A 261 2.11 3.73 -0.19
C ALA A 261 1.47 3.40 1.16
N VAL A 262 2.11 3.86 2.25
CA VAL A 262 1.56 3.81 3.61
C VAL A 262 1.62 5.21 4.22
N TRP A 263 0.57 5.62 4.94
CA TRP A 263 0.53 6.90 5.65
C TRP A 263 0.74 6.64 7.12
N ILE A 264 1.74 7.28 7.73
CA ILE A 264 2.16 6.97 9.10
C ILE A 264 2.25 8.26 9.90
N HIS A 265 1.68 8.23 11.11
CA HIS A 265 1.88 9.26 12.12
C HIS A 265 3.30 9.16 12.69
N PRO A 266 4.15 10.19 12.53
CA PRO A 266 5.52 10.16 13.05
C PRO A 266 5.55 10.47 14.55
N GLY A 267 4.87 9.64 15.35
CA GLY A 267 4.70 9.78 16.78
C GLY A 267 5.77 9.08 17.60
N ARG A 268 5.35 8.32 18.63
CA ARG A 268 6.25 7.54 19.49
C ARG A 268 6.86 6.37 18.72
N PHE A 269 8.10 6.01 19.05
CA PHE A 269 8.85 4.94 18.40
C PHE A 269 8.08 3.62 18.26
N LEU A 270 7.49 3.07 19.33
CA LEU A 270 6.77 1.79 19.24
C LEU A 270 5.48 1.89 18.43
N ALA A 271 4.79 3.04 18.49
CA ALA A 271 3.60 3.27 17.67
C ALA A 271 3.98 3.34 16.19
N VAL A 272 5.12 3.96 15.86
CA VAL A 272 5.63 4.01 14.48
C VAL A 272 6.07 2.63 14.00
N LEU A 273 6.79 1.87 14.83
CA LEU A 273 7.20 0.50 14.53
C LEU A 273 5.99 -0.39 14.25
N GLU A 274 5.00 -0.38 15.14
CA GLU A 274 3.74 -1.10 14.97
C GLU A 274 3.03 -0.65 13.70
N SER A 275 2.89 0.66 13.47
CA SER A 275 2.15 1.19 12.30
C SER A 275 2.80 0.82 10.97
N LEU A 276 4.14 0.80 10.90
CA LEU A 276 4.82 0.41 9.66
C LEU A 276 4.56 -1.07 9.33
N VAL A 277 4.65 -1.96 10.32
CA VAL A 277 4.31 -3.39 10.14
C VAL A 277 2.82 -3.55 9.82
N HIS A 278 1.97 -2.81 10.54
CA HIS A 278 0.52 -2.84 10.38
C HIS A 278 0.09 -2.51 8.95
N GLU A 279 0.55 -1.35 8.47
CA GLU A 279 0.14 -0.87 7.16
C GLU A 279 0.78 -1.65 6.02
N GLN A 280 2.05 -2.07 6.17
CA GLN A 280 2.62 -2.99 5.19
C GLN A 280 1.84 -4.31 5.13
N SER A 281 1.38 -4.84 6.27
CA SER A 281 0.67 -6.11 6.31
C SER A 281 -0.63 -5.99 5.54
N HIS A 282 -1.35 -4.87 5.65
CA HIS A 282 -2.48 -4.58 4.76
C HIS A 282 -2.09 -4.54 3.27
N VAL A 283 -0.96 -3.94 2.91
CA VAL A 283 -0.50 -3.92 1.50
C VAL A 283 -0.23 -5.33 1.01
N LYS A 284 0.52 -6.13 1.78
CA LYS A 284 0.85 -7.51 1.43
C LYS A 284 -0.39 -8.40 1.32
N LEU A 285 -1.31 -8.32 2.28
CA LEU A 285 -2.54 -9.11 2.25
C LEU A 285 -3.33 -8.86 0.97
N ARG A 286 -3.42 -7.60 0.52
CA ARG A 286 -4.11 -7.29 -0.75
C ARG A 286 -3.41 -7.89 -1.97
N TYR A 287 -2.08 -7.94 -2.01
CA TYR A 287 -1.38 -8.66 -3.09
C TYR A 287 -1.71 -10.15 -3.09
N VAL A 288 -1.80 -10.77 -1.91
CA VAL A 288 -2.25 -12.17 -1.78
C VAL A 288 -3.69 -12.32 -2.30
N GLU A 289 -4.61 -11.44 -1.90
CA GLU A 289 -6.02 -11.51 -2.29
C GLU A 289 -6.28 -11.22 -3.77
N GLU A 290 -5.47 -10.35 -4.40
CA GLU A 290 -5.49 -10.14 -5.86
C GLU A 290 -5.08 -11.42 -6.60
N ALA A 291 -4.12 -12.19 -6.06
CA ALA A 291 -3.69 -13.44 -6.68
C ALA A 291 -4.66 -14.61 -6.41
N VAL A 292 -5.22 -14.66 -5.20
CA VAL A 292 -6.15 -15.71 -4.75
C VAL A 292 -7.14 -15.18 -3.70
N PRO A 293 -8.45 -15.12 -4.00
CA PRO A 293 -9.45 -14.71 -3.02
C PRO A 293 -9.49 -15.64 -1.81
N LEU A 294 -9.39 -15.07 -0.59
CA LEU A 294 -9.37 -15.84 0.66
C LEU A 294 -10.75 -15.92 1.31
N LEU A 295 -11.54 -14.86 1.23
CA LEU A 295 -12.94 -14.85 1.63
C LEU A 295 -13.83 -15.13 0.42
N ALA A 296 -14.93 -15.86 0.62
CA ALA A 296 -15.97 -16.00 -0.38
C ALA A 296 -16.67 -14.66 -0.63
N ASP A 297 -17.16 -14.43 -1.85
CA ASP A 297 -17.81 -13.16 -2.25
C ASP A 297 -18.97 -12.76 -1.33
N GLN A 298 -19.77 -13.74 -0.88
CA GLN A 298 -20.89 -13.49 0.03
C GLN A 298 -20.50 -13.76 1.49
N GLN A 299 -20.13 -12.69 2.20
CA GLN A 299 -20.03 -12.68 3.66
C GLN A 299 -21.36 -12.29 4.31
N THR A 300 -21.46 -12.47 5.63
CA THR A 300 -22.56 -11.88 6.41
C THR A 300 -22.38 -10.36 6.51
N ASP A 301 -23.49 -9.62 6.52
CA ASP A 301 -23.54 -8.18 6.81
C ASP A 301 -23.46 -7.87 8.31
N ASP A 302 -23.48 -8.92 9.16
CA ASP A 302 -23.37 -8.79 10.60
C ASP A 302 -22.06 -8.09 11.00
N ARG A 303 -22.15 -7.33 12.10
CA ARG A 303 -20.99 -6.65 12.69
C ARG A 303 -20.74 -7.18 14.10
N PHE A 304 -19.48 -7.37 14.43
CA PHE A 304 -19.05 -7.97 15.70
C PHE A 304 -18.20 -6.99 16.50
N ALA A 305 -18.32 -7.04 17.82
CA ALA A 305 -17.39 -6.32 18.69
C ALA A 305 -16.01 -6.99 18.63
N VAL A 306 -14.95 -6.21 18.80
CA VAL A 306 -13.56 -6.67 18.82
C VAL A 306 -12.77 -5.90 19.86
N GLY A 307 -11.76 -6.51 20.50
CA GLY A 307 -10.98 -5.89 21.58
C GLY A 307 -10.08 -4.70 21.21
N TRP A 308 -9.97 -4.34 19.93
CA TRP A 308 -9.08 -3.26 19.46
C TRP A 308 -9.81 -2.01 18.94
N ARG A 309 -11.15 -2.03 18.89
CA ARG A 309 -11.96 -0.91 18.40
C ARG A 309 -13.25 -0.77 19.20
N THR A 310 -13.78 0.45 19.23
CA THR A 310 -15.05 0.74 19.92
C THR A 310 -16.27 0.45 19.04
N ASP A 311 -16.13 0.54 17.72
CA ASP A 311 -17.19 0.23 16.77
C ASP A 311 -17.15 -1.23 16.28
N ARG A 312 -18.34 -1.76 15.96
CA ARG A 312 -18.47 -3.15 15.50
C ARG A 312 -17.97 -3.32 14.06
N ARG A 313 -17.17 -4.36 13.82
CA ARG A 313 -16.49 -4.65 12.54
C ARG A 313 -17.24 -5.70 11.72
N PRO A 314 -17.29 -5.56 10.38
CA PRO A 314 -17.70 -6.65 9.50
C PRO A 314 -16.61 -7.73 9.45
N ILE A 315 -16.94 -8.92 8.96
CA ILE A 315 -16.00 -10.04 8.88
C ILE A 315 -14.71 -9.70 8.13
N VAL A 316 -14.81 -9.01 6.99
CA VAL A 316 -13.62 -8.59 6.22
C VAL A 316 -12.66 -7.76 7.09
N GLY A 317 -13.21 -6.85 7.89
CA GLY A 317 -12.41 -5.99 8.75
C GLY A 317 -11.82 -6.70 9.98
N ILE A 318 -12.39 -7.83 10.40
CA ILE A 318 -11.83 -8.69 11.45
C ILE A 318 -10.73 -9.56 10.85
N TYR A 319 -10.94 -10.08 9.65
CA TYR A 319 -9.98 -10.88 8.90
C TYR A 319 -8.68 -10.13 8.65
N GLU A 320 -8.77 -8.90 8.12
CA GLU A 320 -7.60 -8.04 7.93
C GLU A 320 -6.92 -7.71 9.28
N GLY A 321 -7.71 -7.43 10.33
CA GLY A 321 -7.19 -7.12 11.65
C GLY A 321 -6.43 -8.28 12.31
N VAL A 322 -6.93 -9.51 12.17
CA VAL A 322 -6.24 -10.71 12.67
C VAL A 322 -4.91 -10.92 11.96
N TYR A 323 -4.88 -10.78 10.64
CA TYR A 323 -3.64 -10.89 9.86
C TYR A 323 -2.58 -9.92 10.39
N VAL A 324 -2.95 -8.64 10.45
CA VAL A 324 -2.06 -7.55 10.85
C VAL A 324 -1.61 -7.70 12.30
N HIS A 325 -2.51 -8.01 13.24
CA HIS A 325 -2.14 -8.15 14.65
C HIS A 325 -1.16 -9.28 14.89
N ILE A 326 -1.27 -10.39 14.15
CA ILE A 326 -0.29 -11.48 14.21
C ILE A 326 1.09 -10.99 13.77
N HIS A 327 1.18 -10.27 12.66
CA HIS A 327 2.45 -9.71 12.17
C HIS A 327 3.06 -8.70 13.15
N CYS A 328 2.26 -7.79 13.70
CA CYS A 328 2.72 -6.88 14.75
C CYS A 328 3.22 -7.64 15.98
N ALA A 329 2.51 -8.69 16.41
CA ALA A 329 2.93 -9.53 17.53
C ALA A 329 4.27 -10.23 17.26
N ILE A 330 4.47 -10.79 16.05
CA ILE A 330 5.75 -11.40 15.66
C ILE A 330 6.88 -10.37 15.68
N ALA A 331 6.64 -9.16 15.14
CA ALA A 331 7.63 -8.10 15.15
C ALA A 331 8.05 -7.70 16.57
N PHE A 332 7.09 -7.51 17.49
CA PHE A 332 7.40 -7.20 18.89
C PHE A 332 8.12 -8.36 19.60
N ALA A 333 7.67 -9.60 19.42
CA ALA A 333 8.32 -10.77 20.01
C ALA A 333 9.80 -10.85 19.58
N ARG A 334 10.07 -10.71 18.28
CA ARG A 334 11.45 -10.70 17.76
C ARG A 334 12.29 -9.53 18.29
N CYS A 335 11.70 -8.33 18.39
CA CYS A 335 12.39 -7.18 18.96
C CYS A 335 12.78 -7.41 20.43
N LEU A 336 11.89 -8.02 21.21
CA LEU A 336 12.13 -8.36 22.61
C LEU A 336 13.20 -9.45 22.75
N ASP A 337 13.11 -10.50 21.95
CA ASP A 337 14.03 -11.66 21.98
C ASP A 337 15.45 -11.26 21.59
N LEU A 338 15.61 -10.41 20.57
CA LEU A 338 16.92 -9.97 20.08
C LEU A 338 17.48 -8.76 20.84
N GLY A 339 16.73 -8.21 21.80
CA GLY A 339 17.22 -7.11 22.64
C GLY A 339 17.42 -5.79 21.90
N VAL A 340 16.67 -5.54 20.81
CA VAL A 340 16.81 -4.30 20.02
C VAL A 340 16.20 -3.08 20.71
N LEU A 341 15.37 -3.30 21.74
CA LEU A 341 14.67 -2.26 22.50
C LEU A 341 15.39 -1.97 23.83
N ASP A 342 15.41 -0.70 24.23
CA ASP A 342 15.88 -0.31 25.56
C ASP A 342 14.95 -0.78 26.68
N ALA A 343 15.39 -0.69 27.94
CA ALA A 343 14.65 -1.21 29.09
C ALA A 343 13.23 -0.62 29.25
N GLY A 344 13.03 0.67 28.94
CA GLY A 344 11.72 1.30 29.06
C GLY A 344 10.78 0.83 27.95
N LEU A 345 11.27 0.77 26.72
CA LEU A 345 10.53 0.29 25.55
C LEU A 345 10.21 -1.22 25.64
N ARG A 346 11.07 -2.03 26.28
CA ARG A 346 10.84 -3.46 26.47
C ARG A 346 9.58 -3.75 27.29
N GLU A 347 9.33 -3.01 28.37
CA GLU A 347 8.13 -3.22 29.19
C GLU A 347 6.87 -2.84 28.41
N GLU A 348 6.87 -1.66 27.77
CA GLU A 348 5.76 -1.20 26.93
C GLU A 348 5.46 -2.16 25.77
N ALA A 349 6.51 -2.65 25.08
CA ALA A 349 6.39 -3.63 24.01
C ALA A 349 5.87 -4.99 24.52
N SER A 350 6.26 -5.41 25.72
CA SER A 350 5.78 -6.67 26.32
C SER A 350 4.30 -6.61 26.67
N VAL A 351 3.82 -5.48 27.20
CA VAL A 351 2.38 -5.23 27.41
C VAL A 351 1.65 -5.25 26.08
N ARG A 352 2.14 -4.49 25.08
CA ARG A 352 1.48 -4.40 23.78
C ARG A 352 1.43 -5.73 23.03
N LEU A 353 2.49 -6.54 23.13
CA LEU A 353 2.54 -7.89 22.57
C LEU A 353 1.41 -8.78 23.12
N ARG A 354 1.22 -8.80 24.45
CA ARG A 354 0.13 -9.57 25.07
C ARG A 354 -1.24 -9.11 24.58
N ASP A 355 -1.45 -7.80 24.46
CA ASP A 355 -2.70 -7.25 23.94
C ASP A 355 -2.96 -7.69 22.48
N LEU A 356 -1.94 -7.59 21.61
CA LEU A 356 -2.03 -8.00 20.21
C LEU A 356 -2.36 -9.49 20.07
N VAL A 357 -1.70 -10.35 20.85
CA VAL A 357 -1.96 -11.80 20.86
C VAL A 357 -3.38 -12.10 21.33
N ALA A 358 -3.85 -11.45 22.39
CA ALA A 358 -5.22 -11.62 22.90
C ALA A 358 -6.26 -11.19 21.85
N GLN A 359 -6.07 -10.01 21.26
CA GLN A 359 -6.91 -9.47 20.20
C GLN A 359 -6.94 -10.38 18.97
N ALA A 360 -5.78 -10.86 18.50
CA ALA A 360 -5.72 -11.78 17.36
C ALA A 360 -6.42 -13.12 17.64
N ARG A 361 -6.32 -13.66 18.86
CA ARG A 361 -7.02 -14.89 19.27
C ARG A 361 -8.54 -14.71 19.27
N GLU A 362 -9.03 -13.60 19.82
CA GLU A 362 -10.46 -13.23 19.81
C GLU A 362 -10.96 -13.11 18.36
N GLY A 363 -10.27 -12.35 17.53
CA GLY A 363 -10.62 -12.17 16.13
C GLY A 363 -10.64 -13.49 15.36
N LEU A 364 -9.62 -14.35 15.56
CA LEU A 364 -9.58 -15.67 14.91
C LEU A 364 -10.76 -16.55 15.31
N GLN A 365 -11.21 -16.48 16.57
CA GLN A 365 -12.41 -17.19 17.00
C GLN A 365 -13.67 -16.68 16.26
N LEU A 366 -13.84 -15.37 16.13
CA LEU A 366 -14.95 -14.79 15.36
C LEU A 366 -14.93 -15.24 13.90
N LEU A 367 -13.75 -15.23 13.26
CA LEU A 367 -13.61 -15.69 11.88
C LEU A 367 -14.00 -17.16 11.72
N ARG A 368 -13.59 -18.04 12.64
CA ARG A 368 -13.96 -19.46 12.59
C ARG A 368 -15.46 -19.71 12.70
N LEU A 369 -16.17 -18.85 13.42
CA LEU A 369 -17.61 -18.99 13.66
C LEU A 369 -18.46 -18.37 12.55
N HIS A 370 -17.99 -17.28 11.94
CA HIS A 370 -18.85 -16.40 11.14
C HIS A 370 -18.34 -16.14 9.71
N ALA A 371 -17.04 -16.32 9.45
CA ALA A 371 -16.48 -16.07 8.13
C ALA A 371 -16.70 -17.26 7.19
N ARG A 372 -16.93 -16.97 5.92
CA ARG A 372 -16.97 -17.97 4.85
C ARG A 372 -15.69 -17.86 4.04
N PHE A 373 -14.75 -18.76 4.29
CA PHE A 373 -13.50 -18.81 3.52
C PHE A 373 -13.69 -19.58 2.21
N THR A 374 -12.92 -19.21 1.19
CA THR A 374 -12.72 -20.06 0.01
C THR A 374 -11.89 -21.30 0.41
N PRO A 375 -11.80 -22.35 -0.44
CA PRO A 375 -10.89 -23.46 -0.19
C PRO A 375 -9.43 -23.03 0.03
N ALA A 376 -8.96 -22.00 -0.69
CA ALA A 376 -7.63 -21.42 -0.49
C ALA A 376 -7.54 -20.66 0.85
N GLY A 377 -8.60 -19.93 1.20
CA GLY A 377 -8.73 -19.21 2.45
C GLY A 377 -8.64 -20.07 3.71
N GLN A 378 -8.88 -21.38 3.62
CA GLN A 378 -8.63 -22.29 4.75
C GLN A 378 -7.16 -22.27 5.19
N GLY A 379 -6.23 -22.04 4.27
CA GLY A 379 -4.80 -21.85 4.56
C GLY A 379 -4.53 -20.67 5.50
N PHE A 380 -5.35 -19.61 5.45
CA PHE A 380 -5.27 -18.48 6.37
C PHE A 380 -5.55 -18.89 7.81
N LEU A 381 -6.63 -19.65 8.05
CA LEU A 381 -6.99 -20.10 9.40
C LEU A 381 -5.92 -21.02 10.00
N ASP A 382 -5.38 -21.92 9.19
CA ASP A 382 -4.31 -22.84 9.62
C ASP A 382 -2.99 -22.12 9.89
N TRP A 383 -2.65 -21.14 9.06
CA TRP A 383 -1.52 -20.25 9.29
C TRP A 383 -1.70 -19.45 10.60
N ALA A 384 -2.82 -18.74 10.75
CA ALA A 384 -3.07 -17.87 11.88
C ALA A 384 -3.05 -18.64 13.20
N ARG A 385 -3.64 -19.85 13.22
CA ARG A 385 -3.60 -20.75 14.38
C ARG A 385 -2.18 -21.15 14.75
N ARG A 386 -1.33 -21.51 13.79
CA ARG A 386 0.07 -21.90 14.05
C ARG A 386 0.89 -20.72 14.53
N ALA A 387 0.79 -19.57 13.87
CA ALA A 387 1.51 -18.36 14.27
C ALA A 387 1.18 -17.95 15.73
N LEU A 388 -0.09 -18.01 16.12
CA LEU A 388 -0.52 -17.72 17.50
C LEU A 388 -0.12 -18.76 18.55
N GLN A 389 0.23 -19.98 18.13
CA GLN A 389 0.77 -21.04 19.00
C GLN A 389 2.27 -20.87 19.24
N GLU A 390 2.99 -20.28 18.29
CA GLU A 390 4.43 -20.02 18.38
C GLU A 390 4.76 -18.72 19.13
N LEU A 391 3.81 -17.78 19.19
CA LEU A 391 3.95 -16.54 19.93
C LEU A 391 3.91 -16.76 21.46
N PRO A 392 4.71 -16.00 22.24
CA PRO A 392 4.74 -16.12 23.68
C PRO A 392 3.36 -15.81 24.31
N HIS A 393 3.09 -16.44 25.45
CA HIS A 393 1.82 -16.36 26.16
C HIS A 393 1.63 -15.09 26.97
#